data_AF-A0A453M428-F1
#
_entry.id   AF-A0A453M428-F1
#
_cell.length_a   1.000
_cell.length_b   1.000
_cell.length_c   1.000
_cell.angle_alpha   90.00
_cell.angle_beta   90.00
_cell.angle_gamma   90.00
#
_symmetry.space_group_name_H-M   'P 1'
#
loop_
_entity.id
_entity.type
_entity.pdbx_description
1 polymer ?
#
loop_
_entity_poly.entity_id
_entity_poly.type
_entity_poly.pdbx_seq_one_letter_code
_entity_poly.pdbx_strand_id
1 'polypeptide(L)'
;KMINGGIIDNWACVSFSRMRPEEVHRFCCDLIQMCNMTGMSVNPRPLVDNRSASPNHIENALRDVYRRTTEMLGKQGHEKQLQLLIVILPEVSGSYGKIKKVCETDLGIVSQCCLPRHAARPNKQYLENVALKINVKVGGRNTVLERAFVRNGIPFVSEVPTIIFGADVTHPPPGEDSASSIAAVVASMDWPEITKYRGLVSAQPHRQEIIEDLFSVTKDPQRGNVNGGMIRELLIAFRRKTGQRPERILFYRDGVSEGQFSHVLLHEMDAIRKACASLEEGYMPPVTFVVVQKRHHTRLFPEVHGRRDMTDKSGNILPGTVVDLMICHPTEFDFYLCSHAGIQGTSRPTHYHVLYDENHFTADALQSLTNNLCYTYARCTRAV
;
A
#
# COMPACT_ATOMS: atom_id res chain seq x y z
N LYS A 1 10.26 -0.24 18.79
CA LYS A 1 10.14 -1.63 18.28
C LYS A 1 8.81 -1.75 17.55
N MET A 2 8.71 -2.66 16.58
CA MET A 2 7.49 -2.93 15.82
C MET A 2 6.42 -3.55 16.74
N ILE A 3 5.14 -3.32 16.45
CA ILE A 3 4.02 -3.92 17.20
C ILE A 3 4.01 -5.44 17.04
N ASN A 4 4.15 -5.93 15.80
CA ASN A 4 4.34 -7.35 15.51
C ASN A 4 5.46 -7.52 14.50
N GLY A 5 6.57 -8.11 14.96
CA GLY A 5 7.65 -8.54 14.08
C GLY A 5 7.30 -9.83 13.36
N GLY A 6 7.58 -9.86 12.05
CA GLY A 6 7.48 -11.07 11.25
C GLY A 6 8.57 -12.08 11.61
N ILE A 7 8.27 -13.35 11.36
CA ILE A 7 9.19 -14.46 11.57
C ILE A 7 9.71 -14.91 10.20
N ILE A 8 11.04 -14.91 10.04
CA ILE A 8 11.73 -15.28 8.80
C ILE A 8 12.79 -16.33 9.15
N ASP A 9 12.41 -17.60 9.08
CA ASP A 9 13.30 -18.74 9.27
C ASP A 9 14.20 -18.95 8.05
N ASN A 10 13.63 -18.74 6.86
CA ASN A 10 14.23 -19.05 5.57
C ASN A 10 14.34 -17.81 4.69
N TRP A 11 15.56 -17.31 4.53
CA TRP A 11 15.87 -16.23 3.59
C TRP A 11 17.11 -16.53 2.76
N ALA A 12 17.26 -15.85 1.63
CA ALA A 12 18.44 -15.95 0.77
C ALA A 12 18.80 -14.57 0.20
N CYS A 13 20.02 -14.45 -0.35
CA CYS A 13 20.45 -13.24 -1.05
C CYS A 13 21.05 -13.56 -2.42
N VAL A 14 20.68 -12.75 -3.41
CA VAL A 14 21.31 -12.70 -4.73
C VAL A 14 21.77 -11.28 -5.05
N SER A 15 23.01 -11.15 -5.50
CA SER A 15 23.62 -9.90 -5.92
C SER A 15 23.85 -9.90 -7.43
N PHE A 16 23.35 -8.87 -8.10
CA PHE A 16 23.64 -8.54 -9.50
C PHE A 16 24.62 -7.37 -9.62
N SER A 17 25.22 -6.95 -8.51
CA SER A 17 26.17 -5.85 -8.43
C SER A 17 27.61 -6.35 -8.51
N ARG A 18 28.54 -5.43 -8.82
CA ARG A 18 29.99 -5.61 -8.72
C ARG A 18 30.51 -5.62 -7.28
N MET A 19 29.65 -5.46 -6.27
CA MET A 19 30.00 -5.59 -4.85
C MET A 19 30.72 -6.92 -4.57
N ARG A 20 31.76 -6.87 -3.74
CA ARG A 20 32.50 -8.08 -3.35
C ARG A 20 31.63 -8.98 -2.46
N PRO A 21 31.80 -10.32 -2.51
CA PRO A 21 31.02 -11.25 -1.70
C PRO A 21 31.02 -10.91 -0.20
N GLU A 22 32.13 -10.43 0.34
CA GLU A 22 32.27 -10.05 1.75
C GLU A 22 31.45 -8.80 2.11
N GLU A 23 31.33 -7.86 1.17
CA GLU A 23 30.52 -6.64 1.33
C GLU A 23 29.03 -6.98 1.30
N VAL A 24 28.63 -7.88 0.38
CA VAL A 24 27.25 -8.41 0.32
C VAL A 24 26.91 -9.15 1.61
N HIS A 25 27.81 -10.00 2.09
CA HIS A 25 27.62 -10.73 3.34
C HIS A 25 27.47 -9.79 4.53
N ARG A 26 28.37 -8.81 4.69
CA ARG A 26 28.30 -7.80 5.76
C ARG A 26 26.98 -7.03 5.71
N PHE A 27 26.58 -6.55 4.54
CA PHE A 27 25.30 -5.86 4.37
C PHE A 27 24.10 -6.70 4.82
N CYS A 28 24.07 -7.98 4.44
CA CYS A 28 22.99 -8.88 4.86
C CYS A 28 23.00 -9.06 6.38
N CYS A 29 24.16 -9.29 6.99
CA CYS A 29 24.28 -9.40 8.45
C CYS A 29 23.78 -8.14 9.16
N ASP A 30 24.20 -6.95 8.72
CA ASP A 30 23.77 -5.67 9.29
C ASP A 30 22.25 -5.47 9.17
N LEU A 31 21.68 -5.84 8.01
CA LEU A 31 20.25 -5.74 7.77
C LEU A 31 19.44 -6.73 8.62
N ILE A 32 19.88 -7.99 8.72
CA ILE A 32 19.22 -9.00 9.55
C ILE A 32 19.32 -8.63 11.03
N GLN A 33 20.48 -8.15 11.48
CA GLN A 33 20.64 -7.61 12.83
C GLN A 33 19.66 -6.46 13.08
N MET A 34 19.51 -5.53 12.14
CA MET A 34 18.55 -4.43 12.26
C MET A 34 17.10 -4.93 12.34
N CYS A 35 16.73 -5.93 11.53
CA CYS A 35 15.40 -6.56 11.59
C CYS A 35 15.14 -7.13 13.00
N ASN A 36 16.11 -7.87 13.55
CA ASN A 36 16.00 -8.44 14.89
C ASN A 36 15.94 -7.37 15.99
N MET A 37 16.78 -6.33 15.92
CA MET A 37 16.76 -5.21 16.87
C MET A 37 15.45 -4.43 16.86
N THR A 38 14.80 -4.33 15.69
CA THR A 38 13.52 -3.63 15.52
C THR A 38 12.30 -4.46 15.95
N GLY A 39 12.49 -5.74 16.26
CA GLY A 39 11.48 -6.62 16.86
C GLY A 39 11.04 -7.79 15.99
N MET A 40 11.65 -8.01 14.82
CA MET A 40 11.43 -9.21 14.01
C MET A 40 12.19 -10.42 14.58
N SER A 41 11.84 -11.63 14.12
CA SER A 41 12.59 -12.85 14.40
C SER A 41 13.11 -13.42 13.08
N VAL A 42 14.31 -13.01 12.68
CA VAL A 42 14.95 -13.42 11.43
C VAL A 42 16.18 -14.27 11.73
N ASN A 43 16.26 -15.43 11.09
CA ASN A 43 17.40 -16.33 11.20
C ASN A 43 18.69 -15.59 10.81
N PRO A 44 19.73 -15.56 11.67
CA PRO A 44 20.99 -14.87 11.38
C PRO A 44 21.71 -15.38 10.13
N ARG A 45 21.49 -16.66 9.76
CA ARG A 45 22.13 -17.28 8.60
C ARG A 45 21.15 -17.41 7.44
N PRO A 46 21.57 -17.12 6.20
CA PRO A 46 20.74 -17.42 5.04
C PRO A 46 20.60 -18.93 4.88
N LEU A 47 19.52 -19.35 4.25
CA LEU A 47 19.25 -20.74 3.94
C LEU A 47 20.36 -21.29 3.03
N VAL A 48 20.69 -20.59 1.95
CA VAL A 48 21.79 -20.92 1.02
C VAL A 48 22.83 -19.81 0.99
N ASP A 49 24.07 -20.13 0.60
CA ASP A 49 25.13 -19.13 0.47
C ASP A 49 24.75 -18.00 -0.48
N ASN A 50 25.19 -16.78 -0.13
CA ASN A 50 24.98 -15.58 -0.92
C ASN A 50 25.54 -15.77 -2.33
N ARG A 51 24.72 -15.48 -3.36
CA ARG A 51 25.12 -15.67 -4.75
C ARG A 51 25.39 -14.34 -5.45
N SER A 52 26.50 -14.27 -6.17
CA SER A 52 26.72 -13.23 -7.18
C SER A 52 26.40 -13.77 -8.58
N ALA A 53 25.72 -12.97 -9.40
CA ALA A 53 25.36 -13.34 -10.76
C ALA A 53 25.43 -12.12 -11.71
N SER A 54 25.68 -12.39 -13.00
CA SER A 54 25.66 -11.34 -14.01
C SER A 54 24.25 -10.78 -14.22
N PRO A 55 24.07 -9.45 -14.40
CA PRO A 55 22.79 -8.83 -14.73
C PRO A 55 22.16 -9.38 -16.02
N ASN A 56 22.95 -9.93 -16.93
CA ASN A 56 22.46 -10.53 -18.18
C ASN A 56 21.69 -11.85 -17.92
N HIS A 57 21.86 -12.46 -16.75
CA HIS A 57 21.28 -13.75 -16.40
C HIS A 57 20.34 -13.69 -15.19
N ILE A 58 19.64 -12.54 -15.00
CA ILE A 58 18.75 -12.31 -13.84
C ILE A 58 17.75 -13.45 -13.63
N GLU A 59 17.01 -13.83 -14.68
CA GLU A 59 15.95 -14.83 -14.54
C GLU A 59 16.51 -16.20 -14.15
N ASN A 60 17.56 -16.64 -14.82
CA ASN A 60 18.24 -17.90 -14.51
C ASN A 60 18.78 -17.91 -13.08
N ALA A 61 19.35 -16.79 -12.63
CA ALA A 61 19.87 -16.67 -11.28
C ALA A 61 18.76 -16.74 -10.22
N LEU A 62 17.63 -16.06 -10.44
CA LEU A 62 16.47 -16.10 -9.54
C LEU A 62 15.86 -17.50 -9.46
N ARG A 63 15.61 -18.14 -10.61
CA ARG A 63 15.07 -19.51 -10.68
C ARG A 63 16.01 -20.53 -10.03
N ASP A 64 17.31 -20.39 -10.20
CA ASP A 64 18.27 -21.30 -9.61
C ASP A 64 18.41 -21.11 -8.08
N VAL A 65 18.34 -19.87 -7.57
CA VAL A 65 18.26 -19.64 -6.12
C VAL A 65 16.99 -20.28 -5.56
N TYR A 66 15.84 -20.06 -6.20
CA TYR A 66 14.58 -20.68 -5.79
C TYR A 66 14.67 -22.21 -5.75
N ARG A 67 15.12 -22.84 -6.85
CA ARG A 67 15.32 -24.28 -6.94
C ARG A 67 16.19 -24.81 -5.80
N ARG A 68 17.36 -24.20 -5.57
CA ARG A 68 18.28 -24.62 -4.51
C ARG A 68 17.64 -24.50 -3.13
N THR A 69 16.93 -23.40 -2.85
CA THR A 69 16.23 -23.24 -1.57
C THR A 69 15.13 -24.30 -1.38
N THR A 70 14.37 -24.61 -2.43
CA THR A 70 13.32 -25.65 -2.40
C THR A 70 13.92 -27.04 -2.18
N GLU A 71 15.01 -27.38 -2.88
CA GLU A 71 15.71 -28.67 -2.69
C GLU A 71 16.24 -28.83 -1.26
N MET A 72 16.80 -27.78 -0.66
CA MET A 72 17.28 -27.87 0.71
C MET A 72 16.15 -28.01 1.73
N LEU A 73 15.05 -27.28 1.55
CA LEU A 73 13.89 -27.37 2.44
C LEU A 73 13.22 -28.75 2.34
N GLY A 74 13.17 -29.31 1.13
CA GLY A 74 12.70 -30.69 0.90
C GLY A 74 13.55 -31.74 1.61
N LYS A 75 14.89 -31.60 1.60
CA LYS A 75 15.80 -32.49 2.35
C LYS A 75 15.63 -32.41 3.86
N GLN A 76 15.18 -31.27 4.38
CA GLN A 76 14.93 -31.06 5.80
C GLN A 76 13.51 -31.51 6.23
N GLY A 77 12.72 -32.09 5.32
CA GLY A 77 11.35 -32.55 5.61
C GLY A 77 10.39 -31.40 5.94
N HIS A 78 10.73 -30.17 5.52
CA HIS A 78 9.91 -29.00 5.78
C HIS A 78 9.00 -28.69 4.59
N GLU A 79 7.69 -28.59 4.82
CA GLU A 79 6.74 -27.93 3.89
C GLU A 79 6.93 -26.41 3.81
N LYS A 80 7.95 -25.86 4.49
CA LYS A 80 8.21 -24.42 4.50
C LYS A 80 8.81 -23.99 3.16
N GLN A 81 8.41 -22.80 2.72
CA GLN A 81 8.95 -22.13 1.52
C GLN A 81 9.97 -21.05 1.89
N LEU A 82 10.71 -20.55 0.89
CA LEU A 82 11.54 -19.35 1.04
C LEU A 82 10.66 -18.13 1.38
N GLN A 83 10.92 -17.48 2.50
CA GLN A 83 10.08 -16.38 3.01
C GLN A 83 10.57 -15.00 2.60
N LEU A 84 11.87 -14.85 2.30
CA LEU A 84 12.45 -13.57 1.86
C LEU A 84 13.64 -13.80 0.92
N LEU A 85 13.63 -13.13 -0.22
CA LEU A 85 14.79 -12.98 -1.09
C LEU A 85 15.29 -11.53 -1.07
N ILE A 86 16.49 -11.32 -0.53
CA ILE A 86 17.20 -10.05 -0.63
C ILE A 86 17.85 -10.01 -2.02
N VAL A 87 17.62 -8.92 -2.76
CA VAL A 87 18.17 -8.73 -4.10
C VAL A 87 18.99 -7.45 -4.15
N ILE A 88 20.31 -7.56 -4.31
CA ILE A 88 21.13 -6.39 -4.61
C ILE A 88 21.06 -6.16 -6.12
N LEU A 89 20.51 -5.01 -6.50
CA LEU A 89 20.30 -4.64 -7.90
C LEU A 89 21.64 -4.41 -8.62
N PRO A 90 21.67 -4.43 -9.96
CA PRO A 90 22.84 -3.94 -10.70
C PRO A 90 23.02 -2.43 -10.52
N GLU A 91 24.21 -1.91 -10.85
CA GLU A 91 24.50 -0.47 -10.83
C GLU A 91 23.65 0.32 -11.83
N VAL A 92 23.30 -0.32 -12.95
CA VAL A 92 22.46 0.25 -13.99
C VAL A 92 20.97 0.03 -13.72
N SER A 93 20.15 1.05 -13.98
CA SER A 93 18.69 0.97 -13.86
C SER A 93 18.07 0.05 -14.93
N GLY A 94 16.80 -0.32 -14.74
CA GLY A 94 16.02 -1.09 -15.72
C GLY A 94 15.80 -2.56 -15.35
N SER A 95 16.58 -3.11 -14.44
CA SER A 95 16.44 -4.52 -14.00
C SER A 95 15.33 -4.76 -12.96
N TYR A 96 14.90 -3.71 -12.25
CA TYR A 96 13.94 -3.82 -11.14
C TYR A 96 12.61 -4.45 -11.57
N GLY A 97 12.03 -4.01 -12.69
CA GLY A 97 10.76 -4.54 -13.19
C GLY A 97 10.82 -6.02 -13.52
N LYS A 98 11.90 -6.46 -14.19
CA LYS A 98 12.13 -7.88 -14.52
C LYS A 98 12.27 -8.74 -13.25
N ILE A 99 13.03 -8.28 -12.27
CA ILE A 99 13.20 -8.97 -10.98
C ILE A 99 11.85 -9.10 -10.27
N LYS A 100 11.08 -8.01 -10.22
CA LYS A 100 9.76 -8.00 -9.57
C LYS A 100 8.77 -8.92 -10.24
N LYS A 101 8.67 -8.89 -11.57
CA LYS A 101 7.86 -9.83 -12.34
C LYS A 101 8.20 -11.28 -11.98
N VAL A 102 9.45 -11.70 -12.18
CA VAL A 102 9.86 -13.09 -11.91
C VAL A 102 9.58 -13.51 -10.46
N CYS A 103 9.92 -12.67 -9.47
CA CYS A 103 9.68 -13.00 -8.07
C CYS A 103 8.18 -13.05 -7.72
N GLU A 104 7.39 -12.07 -8.12
CA GLU A 104 6.02 -11.88 -7.64
C GLU A 104 4.97 -12.65 -8.48
N THR A 105 5.22 -12.85 -9.79
CA THR A 105 4.28 -13.59 -10.67
C THR A 105 4.70 -15.03 -10.90
N ASP A 106 5.97 -15.29 -11.19
CA ASP A 106 6.39 -16.61 -11.67
C ASP A 106 6.79 -17.56 -10.52
N LEU A 107 7.40 -17.01 -9.46
CA LEU A 107 7.95 -17.80 -8.36
C LEU A 107 7.20 -17.64 -7.02
N GLY A 108 6.36 -16.62 -6.87
CA GLY A 108 5.63 -16.34 -5.63
C GLY A 108 6.52 -16.01 -4.42
N ILE A 109 7.71 -15.43 -4.63
CA ILE A 109 8.69 -15.12 -3.59
C ILE A 109 8.60 -13.65 -3.17
N VAL A 110 8.52 -13.41 -1.86
CA VAL A 110 8.67 -12.07 -1.30
C VAL A 110 10.10 -11.57 -1.50
N SER A 111 10.26 -10.50 -2.30
CA SER A 111 11.57 -9.93 -2.62
C SER A 111 11.79 -8.53 -2.02
N GLN A 112 12.99 -8.27 -1.51
CA GLN A 112 13.45 -6.95 -1.07
C GLN A 112 14.67 -6.51 -1.87
N CYS A 113 14.42 -5.61 -2.84
CA CYS A 113 15.48 -5.07 -3.69
C CYS A 113 16.20 -3.89 -3.00
N CYS A 114 17.53 -3.88 -3.05
CA CYS A 114 18.41 -2.87 -2.48
C CYS A 114 19.36 -2.34 -3.56
N LEU A 115 19.56 -1.02 -3.61
CA LEU A 115 20.51 -0.41 -4.55
C LEU A 115 21.95 -0.61 -4.05
N PRO A 116 22.92 -0.92 -4.94
CA PRO A 116 24.32 -1.14 -4.57
C PRO A 116 24.92 -0.01 -3.73
N ARG A 117 24.68 1.24 -4.11
CA ARG A 117 25.21 2.41 -3.40
C ARG A 117 24.80 2.48 -1.92
N HIS A 118 23.60 1.98 -1.59
CA HIS A 118 23.10 1.97 -0.21
C HIS A 118 23.48 0.67 0.50
N ALA A 119 23.58 -0.44 -0.22
CA ALA A 119 24.03 -1.71 0.34
C ALA A 119 25.54 -1.73 0.66
N ALA A 120 26.36 -1.04 -0.15
CA ALA A 120 27.81 -0.97 0.05
C ALA A 120 28.22 -0.10 1.24
N ARG A 121 27.41 0.91 1.57
CA ARG A 121 27.62 1.83 2.71
C ARG A 121 26.29 2.08 3.42
N PRO A 122 25.73 1.07 4.10
CA PRO A 122 24.46 1.22 4.76
C PRO A 122 24.60 2.17 5.95
N ASN A 123 23.65 3.09 6.08
CA ASN A 123 23.49 3.86 7.32
C ASN A 123 22.33 3.28 8.14
N LYS A 124 22.30 3.59 9.44
CA LYS A 124 21.29 3.07 10.37
C LYS A 124 19.86 3.35 9.90
N GLN A 125 19.58 4.59 9.50
CA GLN A 125 18.25 5.01 9.05
C GLN A 125 17.78 4.25 7.80
N TYR A 126 18.70 3.95 6.87
CA TYR A 126 18.42 3.16 5.68
C TYR A 126 18.03 1.73 6.06
N LEU A 127 18.82 1.07 6.91
CA LEU A 127 18.55 -0.29 7.38
C LEU A 127 17.20 -0.35 8.12
N GLU A 128 16.90 0.60 8.99
CA GLU A 128 15.61 0.71 9.69
C GLU A 128 14.45 0.82 8.70
N ASN A 129 14.55 1.72 7.72
CA ASN A 129 13.50 1.90 6.71
C ASN A 129 13.33 0.65 5.81
N VAL A 130 14.41 -0.08 5.51
CA VAL A 130 14.33 -1.36 4.80
C VAL A 130 13.68 -2.42 5.69
N ALA A 131 14.03 -2.49 6.98
CA ALA A 131 13.42 -3.41 7.93
C ALA A 131 11.90 -3.18 8.06
N LEU A 132 11.44 -1.92 8.10
CA LEU A 132 10.01 -1.58 8.05
C LEU A 132 9.32 -2.21 6.83
N LYS A 133 9.95 -2.14 5.65
CA LYS A 133 9.41 -2.73 4.41
C LYS A 133 9.42 -4.25 4.42
N ILE A 134 10.45 -4.88 5.00
CA ILE A 134 10.53 -6.34 5.10
C ILE A 134 9.42 -6.83 6.02
N ASN A 135 9.26 -6.22 7.19
CA ASN A 135 8.28 -6.64 8.19
C ASN A 135 6.86 -6.73 7.62
N VAL A 136 6.41 -5.69 6.91
CA VAL A 136 5.06 -5.66 6.33
C VAL A 136 4.88 -6.67 5.21
N LYS A 137 5.92 -6.92 4.41
CA LYS A 137 5.87 -7.90 3.32
C LYS A 137 5.75 -9.34 3.82
N VAL A 138 6.30 -9.63 5.00
CA VAL A 138 6.18 -10.94 5.65
C VAL A 138 4.98 -11.02 6.61
N GLY A 139 4.08 -10.03 6.56
CA GLY A 139 2.82 -10.04 7.30
C GLY A 139 2.86 -9.45 8.72
N GLY A 140 3.98 -8.86 9.13
CA GLY A 140 4.13 -8.12 10.38
C GLY A 140 3.43 -6.74 10.35
N ARG A 141 3.34 -6.11 11.52
CA ARG A 141 2.76 -4.76 11.72
C ARG A 141 3.80 -3.86 12.37
N ASN A 142 4.14 -2.75 11.71
CA ASN A 142 5.14 -1.80 12.23
C ASN A 142 4.55 -0.92 13.32
N THR A 143 3.44 -0.27 13.00
CA THR A 143 2.71 0.67 13.85
C THR A 143 1.23 0.38 13.75
N VAL A 144 0.49 0.73 14.80
CA VAL A 144 -0.98 0.68 14.87
C VAL A 144 -1.40 1.98 15.57
N LEU A 145 -2.57 2.53 15.25
CA LEU A 145 -3.14 3.61 16.03
C LEU A 145 -3.39 3.11 17.45
N GLU A 146 -2.85 3.80 18.46
CA GLU A 146 -2.99 3.38 19.87
C GLU A 146 -4.46 3.16 20.24
N ARG A 147 -5.34 4.03 19.76
CA ARG A 147 -6.78 3.94 19.98
C ARG A 147 -7.43 2.68 19.40
N ALA A 148 -6.80 1.97 18.48
CA ALA A 148 -7.31 0.70 17.98
C ALA A 148 -7.38 -0.40 19.06
N PHE A 149 -6.58 -0.27 20.14
CA PHE A 149 -6.60 -1.20 21.28
C PHE A 149 -7.66 -0.86 22.33
N VAL A 150 -8.29 0.31 22.21
CA VAL A 150 -9.37 0.74 23.10
C VAL A 150 -10.69 0.34 22.47
N ARG A 151 -11.63 -0.19 23.27
CA ARG A 151 -12.98 -0.50 22.80
C ARG A 151 -13.61 0.75 22.20
N ASN A 152 -14.02 0.66 20.94
CA ASN A 152 -14.55 1.78 20.15
C ASN A 152 -13.60 3.00 20.06
N GLY A 153 -12.28 2.78 20.15
CA GLY A 153 -11.31 3.87 20.20
C GLY A 153 -11.06 4.55 18.87
N ILE A 154 -11.34 3.90 17.73
CA ILE A 154 -11.45 4.56 16.43
C ILE A 154 -12.95 4.68 16.13
N PRO A 155 -13.58 5.84 16.42
CA PRO A 155 -14.98 6.07 16.08
C PRO A 155 -15.28 5.73 14.62
N PHE A 156 -16.52 5.35 14.32
CA PHE A 156 -16.97 4.81 13.03
C PHE A 156 -16.40 3.44 12.68
N VAL A 157 -15.07 3.26 12.70
CA VAL A 157 -14.42 2.01 12.29
C VAL A 157 -14.64 0.92 13.32
N SER A 158 -14.32 1.17 14.59
CA SER A 158 -14.28 0.12 15.62
C SER A 158 -15.67 -0.29 16.12
N GLU A 159 -16.72 0.40 15.71
CA GLU A 159 -18.11 0.17 16.16
C GLU A 159 -18.73 -1.08 15.52
N VAL A 160 -18.52 -1.26 14.22
CA VAL A 160 -18.99 -2.40 13.42
C VAL A 160 -17.93 -2.77 12.39
N PRO A 161 -17.89 -4.01 11.88
CA PRO A 161 -16.96 -4.42 10.84
C PRO A 161 -16.95 -3.43 9.67
N THR A 162 -15.86 -2.69 9.53
CA THR A 162 -15.74 -1.62 8.54
C THR A 162 -14.54 -1.91 7.65
N ILE A 163 -14.75 -1.84 6.33
CA ILE A 163 -13.69 -2.01 5.35
C ILE A 163 -13.37 -0.66 4.69
N ILE A 164 -12.09 -0.34 4.59
CA ILE A 164 -11.60 0.89 3.96
C ILE A 164 -10.91 0.52 2.66
N PHE A 165 -11.36 1.10 1.57
CA PHE A 165 -10.80 0.97 0.24
C PHE A 165 -9.98 2.21 -0.15
N GLY A 166 -8.94 1.98 -0.94
CA GLY A 166 -8.23 3.01 -1.69
C GLY A 166 -8.13 2.60 -3.16
N ALA A 167 -8.43 3.51 -4.07
CA ALA A 167 -8.41 3.25 -5.50
C ALA A 167 -7.70 4.37 -6.27
N ASP A 168 -6.92 4.00 -7.28
CA ASP A 168 -6.16 4.92 -8.13
C ASP A 168 -6.05 4.36 -9.56
N VAL A 169 -5.94 5.26 -10.54
CA VAL A 169 -5.64 4.91 -11.93
C VAL A 169 -4.40 5.65 -12.38
N THR A 170 -3.42 4.89 -12.86
CA THR A 170 -2.21 5.46 -13.47
C THR A 170 -2.30 5.37 -14.99
N HIS A 171 -2.19 6.53 -15.64
CA HIS A 171 -2.12 6.61 -17.10
C HIS A 171 -0.70 6.55 -17.64
N PRO A 172 -0.53 6.14 -18.91
CA PRO A 172 0.75 6.26 -19.61
C PRO A 172 1.27 7.70 -19.69
N PRO A 173 2.59 7.88 -19.91
CA PRO A 173 3.19 9.19 -20.12
C PRO A 173 2.57 9.94 -21.31
N PRO A 174 2.66 11.28 -21.36
CA PRO A 174 2.29 12.05 -22.56
C PRO A 174 3.06 11.57 -23.80
N GLY A 175 2.36 11.43 -24.92
CA GLY A 175 2.91 10.94 -26.19
C GLY A 175 2.93 9.42 -26.37
N GLU A 176 2.53 8.65 -25.36
CA GLU A 176 2.30 7.21 -25.47
C GLU A 176 0.80 6.97 -25.72
N ASP A 177 0.42 6.54 -26.93
CA ASP A 177 -0.99 6.51 -27.35
C ASP A 177 -1.63 5.10 -27.31
N SER A 178 -0.83 4.05 -27.06
CA SER A 178 -1.30 2.65 -27.13
C SER A 178 -1.23 1.91 -25.80
N ALA A 179 -0.45 2.41 -24.83
CA ALA A 179 -0.30 1.75 -23.54
C ALA A 179 -1.61 1.81 -22.72
N SER A 180 -1.92 0.72 -22.04
CA SER A 180 -3.07 0.63 -21.14
C SER A 180 -2.93 1.54 -19.93
N SER A 181 -4.05 2.03 -19.40
CA SER A 181 -4.07 2.55 -18.02
C SER A 181 -4.09 1.38 -17.05
N ILE A 182 -3.55 1.57 -15.84
CA ILE A 182 -3.54 0.55 -14.79
C ILE A 182 -4.36 1.04 -13.61
N ALA A 183 -5.43 0.34 -13.29
CA ALA A 183 -6.18 0.54 -12.06
C ALA A 183 -5.60 -0.29 -10.93
N ALA A 184 -5.58 0.28 -9.73
CA ALA A 184 -5.19 -0.40 -8.51
C ALA A 184 -6.23 -0.14 -7.42
N VAL A 185 -6.70 -1.20 -6.77
CA VAL A 185 -7.63 -1.12 -5.64
C VAL A 185 -7.04 -1.89 -4.47
N VAL A 186 -6.94 -1.21 -3.32
CA VAL A 186 -6.53 -1.80 -2.06
C VAL A 186 -7.69 -1.79 -1.07
N ALA A 187 -7.73 -2.76 -0.16
CA ALA A 187 -8.64 -2.74 0.97
C ALA A 187 -7.98 -3.22 2.26
N SER A 188 -8.40 -2.66 3.39
CA SER A 188 -7.99 -3.07 4.73
C SER A 188 -8.37 -4.54 4.98
N MET A 189 -7.51 -5.31 5.66
CA MET A 189 -7.65 -6.77 5.86
C MET A 189 -7.65 -7.17 7.34
N ASP A 190 -7.43 -6.22 8.24
CA ASP A 190 -7.53 -6.36 9.69
C ASP A 190 -8.47 -5.29 10.25
N TRP A 191 -9.38 -5.73 11.11
CA TRP A 191 -10.34 -4.88 11.79
C TRP A 191 -10.34 -5.27 13.28
N PRO A 192 -10.33 -4.28 14.19
CA PRO A 192 -10.48 -2.83 13.97
C PRO A 192 -9.17 -2.06 13.68
N GLU A 193 -8.01 -2.71 13.54
CA GLU A 193 -6.73 -1.99 13.52
C GLU A 193 -6.33 -1.32 12.19
N ILE A 194 -6.86 -1.77 11.03
CA ILE A 194 -6.68 -1.16 9.71
C ILE A 194 -5.21 -0.90 9.32
N THR A 195 -4.33 -1.87 9.53
CA THR A 195 -2.89 -1.74 9.24
C THR A 195 -2.40 -2.61 8.10
N LYS A 196 -3.18 -3.64 7.73
CA LYS A 196 -2.87 -4.59 6.67
C LYS A 196 -3.79 -4.30 5.50
N TYR A 197 -3.21 -4.21 4.31
CA TYR A 197 -3.96 -4.01 3.08
C TYR A 197 -3.62 -5.10 2.07
N ARG A 198 -4.63 -5.52 1.32
CA ARG A 198 -4.45 -6.33 0.12
C ARG A 198 -4.75 -5.46 -1.09
N GLY A 199 -3.90 -5.51 -2.10
CA GLY A 199 -4.07 -4.82 -3.37
C GLY A 199 -4.37 -5.78 -4.51
N LEU A 200 -5.23 -5.33 -5.41
CA LEU A 200 -5.48 -5.91 -6.73
C LEU A 200 -5.19 -4.85 -7.78
N VAL A 201 -4.76 -5.29 -8.95
CA VAL A 201 -4.46 -4.42 -10.09
C VAL A 201 -5.11 -4.99 -11.35
N SER A 202 -5.58 -4.12 -12.22
CA SER A 202 -6.20 -4.48 -13.49
C SER A 202 -5.77 -3.51 -14.58
N ALA A 203 -5.49 -4.04 -15.77
CA ALA A 203 -5.20 -3.22 -16.94
C ALA A 203 -6.51 -2.84 -17.62
N GLN A 204 -6.64 -1.59 -18.04
CA GLN A 204 -7.84 -1.06 -18.69
C GLN A 204 -7.48 -0.21 -19.92
N PRO A 205 -8.47 0.16 -20.76
CA PRO A 205 -8.21 0.90 -21.98
C PRO A 205 -7.38 2.18 -21.79
N HIS A 206 -6.77 2.62 -22.90
CA HIS A 206 -5.89 3.79 -22.92
C HIS A 206 -6.63 5.02 -22.38
N ARG A 207 -6.02 5.70 -21.39
CA ARG A 207 -6.56 6.91 -20.73
C ARG A 207 -7.98 6.78 -20.17
N GLN A 208 -8.45 5.57 -19.91
CA GLN A 208 -9.69 5.32 -19.19
C GLN A 208 -9.48 5.67 -17.71
N GLU A 209 -10.22 6.64 -17.16
CA GLU A 209 -10.17 6.99 -15.73
C GLU A 209 -11.12 6.12 -14.89
N ILE A 210 -12.31 5.79 -15.39
CA ILE A 210 -13.27 4.95 -14.64
C ILE A 210 -12.70 3.54 -14.52
N ILE A 211 -12.69 2.98 -13.31
CA ILE A 211 -12.16 1.64 -13.09
C ILE A 211 -13.18 0.58 -13.55
N GLU A 212 -12.90 -0.05 -14.70
CA GLU A 212 -13.83 -1.00 -15.33
C GLU A 212 -13.99 -2.30 -14.54
N ASP A 213 -12.89 -2.81 -13.98
CA ASP A 213 -12.85 -4.12 -13.29
C ASP A 213 -13.10 -4.01 -11.78
N LEU A 214 -13.81 -2.96 -11.32
CA LEU A 214 -14.32 -2.93 -9.94
C LEU A 214 -15.30 -4.08 -9.68
N PHE A 215 -16.14 -4.36 -10.68
CA PHE A 215 -17.03 -5.51 -10.73
C PHE A 215 -17.12 -6.00 -12.17
N SER A 216 -16.98 -7.31 -12.37
CA SER A 216 -17.04 -7.93 -13.69
C SER A 216 -17.87 -9.20 -13.65
N VAL A 217 -18.49 -9.53 -14.79
CA VAL A 217 -19.20 -10.79 -14.99
C VAL A 217 -18.62 -11.48 -16.21
N THR A 218 -18.01 -12.64 -16.00
CA THR A 218 -17.44 -13.44 -17.08
C THR A 218 -18.33 -14.65 -17.35
N LYS A 219 -18.49 -15.02 -18.62
CA LYS A 219 -19.21 -16.24 -19.00
C LYS A 219 -18.22 -17.40 -19.02
N ASP A 220 -18.31 -18.25 -18.02
CA ASP A 220 -17.58 -19.51 -17.97
C ASP A 220 -18.40 -20.60 -18.70
N PRO A 221 -17.79 -21.35 -19.64
CA PRO A 221 -18.49 -22.39 -20.40
C PRO A 221 -19.12 -23.51 -19.54
N GLN A 222 -18.60 -23.74 -18.33
CA GLN A 222 -19.07 -24.80 -17.43
C GLN A 222 -19.91 -24.25 -16.27
N ARG A 223 -19.60 -23.05 -15.78
CA ARG A 223 -20.21 -22.44 -14.59
C ARG A 223 -21.24 -21.37 -14.90
N GLY A 224 -21.43 -21.02 -16.17
CA GLY A 224 -22.31 -19.93 -16.59
C GLY A 224 -21.74 -18.56 -16.22
N ASN A 225 -22.57 -17.64 -15.74
CA ASN A 225 -22.11 -16.33 -15.34
C ASN A 225 -21.33 -16.40 -14.01
N VAL A 226 -20.06 -16.01 -14.04
CA VAL A 226 -19.18 -15.93 -12.88
C VAL A 226 -18.95 -14.46 -12.53
N ASN A 227 -19.36 -14.07 -11.32
CA ASN A 227 -19.13 -12.74 -10.80
C ASN A 227 -17.69 -12.61 -10.26
N GLY A 228 -17.02 -11.52 -10.62
CA GLY A 228 -15.65 -11.19 -10.26
C GLY A 228 -15.48 -9.70 -9.99
N GLY A 229 -14.26 -9.21 -10.22
CA GLY A 229 -13.88 -7.82 -10.02
C GLY A 229 -13.26 -7.54 -8.65
N MET A 230 -12.52 -6.44 -8.60
CA MET A 230 -11.63 -6.12 -7.48
C MET A 230 -12.38 -5.93 -6.16
N ILE A 231 -13.55 -5.29 -6.16
CA ILE A 231 -14.33 -5.07 -4.93
C ILE A 231 -14.77 -6.41 -4.35
N ARG A 232 -15.34 -7.28 -5.18
CA ARG A 232 -15.86 -8.58 -4.76
C ARG A 232 -14.75 -9.45 -4.14
N GLU A 233 -13.61 -9.54 -4.81
CA GLU A 233 -12.47 -10.33 -4.32
C GLU A 233 -11.90 -9.79 -3.00
N LEU A 234 -11.88 -8.46 -2.82
CA LEU A 234 -11.44 -7.83 -1.57
C LEU A 234 -12.42 -8.02 -0.42
N LEU A 235 -13.74 -7.98 -0.68
CA LEU A 235 -14.78 -8.29 0.32
C LEU A 235 -14.68 -9.76 0.79
N ILE A 236 -14.47 -10.70 -0.13
CA ILE A 236 -14.23 -12.11 0.21
C ILE A 236 -12.96 -12.25 1.04
N ALA A 237 -11.88 -11.57 0.65
CA ALA A 237 -10.62 -11.61 1.37
C ALA A 237 -10.76 -11.07 2.80
N PHE A 238 -11.48 -9.96 2.98
CA PHE A 238 -11.79 -9.41 4.30
C PHE A 238 -12.51 -10.44 5.17
N ARG A 239 -13.62 -11.02 4.69
CA ARG A 239 -14.39 -12.03 5.45
C ARG A 239 -13.54 -13.24 5.83
N ARG A 240 -12.66 -13.71 4.93
CA ARG A 240 -11.73 -14.80 5.22
C ARG A 240 -10.69 -14.45 6.29
N LYS A 241 -10.31 -13.18 6.41
CA LYS A 241 -9.27 -12.72 7.35
C LYS A 241 -9.82 -12.32 8.71
N THR A 242 -10.98 -11.69 8.74
CA THR A 242 -11.59 -11.15 9.98
C THR A 242 -12.68 -12.08 10.53
N GLY A 243 -13.20 -13.01 9.72
CA GLY A 243 -14.39 -13.79 10.05
C GLY A 243 -15.69 -13.00 9.94
N GLN A 244 -15.63 -11.71 9.62
CA GLN A 244 -16.76 -10.78 9.58
C GLN A 244 -17.04 -10.31 8.16
N ARG A 245 -18.31 -10.12 7.79
CA ARG A 245 -18.64 -9.35 6.58
C ARG A 245 -18.59 -7.86 6.92
N PRO A 246 -18.08 -6.98 6.05
CA PRO A 246 -18.19 -5.55 6.29
C PRO A 246 -19.65 -5.12 6.41
N GLU A 247 -19.94 -4.27 7.38
CA GLU A 247 -21.22 -3.60 7.54
C GLU A 247 -21.16 -2.17 7.04
N ARG A 248 -19.96 -1.59 6.88
CA ARG A 248 -19.74 -0.25 6.32
C ARG A 248 -18.57 -0.26 5.35
N ILE A 249 -18.66 0.56 4.31
CA ILE A 249 -17.61 0.78 3.32
C ILE A 249 -17.22 2.26 3.31
N LEU A 250 -15.91 2.52 3.45
CA LEU A 250 -15.31 3.83 3.19
C LEU A 250 -14.38 3.71 1.98
N PHE A 251 -14.64 4.47 0.93
CA PHE A 251 -13.96 4.35 -0.36
C PHE A 251 -13.22 5.65 -0.71
N TYR A 252 -11.89 5.63 -0.67
CA TYR A 252 -11.06 6.76 -1.11
C TYR A 252 -10.60 6.57 -2.56
N ARG A 253 -10.97 7.50 -3.44
CA ARG A 253 -10.64 7.48 -4.88
C ARG A 253 -9.68 8.61 -5.25
N ASP A 254 -8.42 8.30 -5.54
CA ASP A 254 -7.37 9.27 -5.90
C ASP A 254 -7.43 9.64 -7.38
N GLY A 255 -7.08 10.87 -7.76
CA GLY A 255 -6.73 11.23 -9.14
C GLY A 255 -7.88 11.66 -10.05
N VAL A 256 -9.11 11.73 -9.55
CA VAL A 256 -10.28 12.12 -10.36
C VAL A 256 -10.42 13.64 -10.40
N SER A 257 -10.65 14.20 -11.60
CA SER A 257 -10.94 15.63 -11.77
C SER A 257 -12.41 15.95 -11.51
N GLU A 258 -12.71 17.19 -11.09
CA GLU A 258 -14.09 17.63 -10.76
C GLU A 258 -15.08 17.38 -11.92
N GLY A 259 -14.66 17.65 -13.16
CA GLY A 259 -15.48 17.41 -14.35
C GLY A 259 -15.85 15.93 -14.60
N GLN A 260 -15.22 14.99 -13.89
CA GLN A 260 -15.47 13.55 -13.99
C GLN A 260 -16.23 12.98 -12.78
N PHE A 261 -16.49 13.78 -11.73
CA PHE A 261 -17.08 13.30 -10.47
C PHE A 261 -18.37 12.52 -10.67
N SER A 262 -19.32 13.09 -11.40
CA SER A 262 -20.62 12.45 -11.63
C SER A 262 -20.50 11.11 -12.36
N HIS A 263 -19.64 11.04 -13.39
CA HIS A 263 -19.44 9.82 -14.16
C HIS A 263 -18.73 8.73 -13.36
N VAL A 264 -17.67 9.10 -12.63
CA VAL A 264 -16.94 8.17 -11.76
C VAL A 264 -17.87 7.65 -10.67
N LEU A 265 -18.58 8.52 -9.97
CA LEU A 265 -19.49 8.11 -8.91
C LEU A 265 -20.55 7.14 -9.44
N LEU A 266 -21.22 7.47 -10.55
CA LEU A 266 -22.28 6.65 -11.11
C LEU A 266 -21.80 5.23 -11.42
N HIS A 267 -20.67 5.10 -12.12
CA HIS A 267 -20.16 3.81 -12.57
C HIS A 267 -19.49 3.02 -11.44
N GLU A 268 -18.64 3.66 -10.64
CA GLU A 268 -17.88 2.97 -9.59
C GLU A 268 -18.77 2.59 -8.41
N MET A 269 -19.76 3.42 -8.05
CA MET A 269 -20.74 3.09 -7.01
C MET A 269 -21.64 1.92 -7.44
N ASP A 270 -22.13 1.91 -8.69
CA ASP A 270 -22.89 0.78 -9.25
C ASP A 270 -22.07 -0.52 -9.21
N ALA A 271 -20.77 -0.46 -9.53
CA ALA A 271 -19.88 -1.63 -9.42
C ALA A 271 -19.74 -2.11 -7.97
N ILE A 272 -19.58 -1.21 -7.00
CA ILE A 272 -19.54 -1.56 -5.56
C ILE A 272 -20.85 -2.25 -5.14
N ARG A 273 -22.00 -1.73 -5.58
CA ARG A 273 -23.32 -2.31 -5.30
C ARG A 273 -23.49 -3.70 -5.88
N LYS A 274 -23.16 -3.88 -7.15
CA LYS A 274 -23.20 -5.18 -7.83
C LYS A 274 -22.29 -6.19 -7.15
N ALA A 275 -21.08 -5.78 -6.73
CA ALA A 275 -20.18 -6.64 -5.99
C ALA A 275 -20.79 -7.11 -4.67
N CYS A 276 -21.41 -6.23 -3.89
CA CYS A 276 -22.09 -6.60 -2.64
C CYS A 276 -23.27 -7.55 -2.90
N ALA A 277 -24.18 -7.19 -3.80
CA ALA A 277 -25.34 -8.02 -4.14
C ALA A 277 -24.96 -9.41 -4.70
N SER A 278 -23.80 -9.52 -5.37
CA SER A 278 -23.30 -10.78 -5.90
C SER A 278 -22.78 -11.77 -4.84
N LEU A 279 -22.53 -11.30 -3.62
CA LEU A 279 -22.01 -12.13 -2.52
C LEU A 279 -23.12 -12.74 -1.68
N GLU A 280 -24.19 -11.98 -1.44
CA GLU A 280 -25.32 -12.38 -0.60
C GLU A 280 -26.55 -11.56 -0.97
N GLU A 281 -27.71 -12.20 -1.07
CA GLU A 281 -28.97 -11.53 -1.40
C GLU A 281 -29.31 -10.49 -0.32
N GLY A 282 -29.64 -9.27 -0.73
CA GLY A 282 -29.93 -8.16 0.18
C GLY A 282 -28.71 -7.52 0.87
N TYR A 283 -27.49 -7.98 0.60
CA TYR A 283 -26.29 -7.36 1.18
C TYR A 283 -25.98 -6.00 0.54
N MET A 284 -26.29 -4.93 1.28
CA MET A 284 -26.18 -3.54 0.83
C MET A 284 -25.62 -2.66 1.96
N PRO A 285 -24.32 -2.76 2.29
CA PRO A 285 -23.72 -1.96 3.34
C PRO A 285 -23.70 -0.46 2.94
N PRO A 286 -23.93 0.49 3.85
CA PRO A 286 -23.76 1.91 3.57
C PRO A 286 -22.34 2.25 3.13
N VAL A 287 -22.24 3.11 2.11
CA VAL A 287 -20.99 3.52 1.49
C VAL A 287 -20.77 5.02 1.68
N THR A 288 -19.53 5.39 2.02
CA THR A 288 -19.02 6.76 1.90
C THR A 288 -17.96 6.79 0.82
N PHE A 289 -18.19 7.58 -0.22
CA PHE A 289 -17.33 7.72 -1.40
C PHE A 289 -16.63 9.08 -1.36
N VAL A 290 -15.31 9.07 -1.21
CA VAL A 290 -14.49 10.27 -1.05
C VAL A 290 -13.47 10.33 -2.17
N VAL A 291 -13.53 11.36 -3.01
CA VAL A 291 -12.46 11.66 -3.96
C VAL A 291 -11.32 12.39 -3.25
N VAL A 292 -10.09 12.01 -3.61
CA VAL A 292 -8.85 12.54 -3.06
C VAL A 292 -8.05 13.20 -4.18
N GLN A 293 -7.77 14.49 -4.06
CA GLN A 293 -7.01 15.25 -5.04
C GLN A 293 -5.74 15.80 -4.40
N LYS A 294 -4.61 15.17 -4.68
CA LYS A 294 -3.28 15.60 -4.18
C LYS A 294 -2.60 16.63 -5.08
N ARG A 295 -3.10 16.81 -6.30
CA ARG A 295 -2.51 17.66 -7.33
C ARG A 295 -3.52 18.72 -7.79
N HIS A 296 -3.51 19.86 -7.12
CA HIS A 296 -4.28 21.04 -7.47
C HIS A 296 -3.45 22.32 -7.26
N HIS A 297 -4.08 23.47 -7.52
CA HIS A 297 -3.43 24.78 -7.48
C HIS A 297 -3.51 25.48 -6.12
N THR A 298 -4.43 25.07 -5.23
CA THR A 298 -4.57 25.63 -3.88
C THR A 298 -3.31 25.43 -3.02
N ARG A 299 -2.86 26.49 -2.35
CA ARG A 299 -1.76 26.49 -1.37
C ARG A 299 -2.23 27.22 -0.12
N LEU A 300 -1.82 26.71 1.04
CA LEU A 300 -2.14 27.29 2.33
C LEU A 300 -0.85 27.77 2.98
N PHE A 301 -0.88 28.96 3.55
CA PHE A 301 0.25 29.60 4.20
C PHE A 301 -0.13 30.01 5.62
N PRO A 302 0.83 30.01 6.56
CA PRO A 302 0.60 30.59 7.88
C PRO A 302 0.35 32.09 7.73
N GLU A 303 -0.62 32.61 8.48
CA GLU A 303 -0.95 34.04 8.48
C GLU A 303 0.26 34.91 8.86
N VAL A 304 1.02 34.48 9.87
CA VAL A 304 2.22 35.17 10.33
C VAL A 304 3.46 34.37 9.93
N HIS A 305 4.19 34.88 8.94
CA HIS A 305 5.45 34.30 8.51
C HIS A 305 6.51 34.36 9.62
N GLY A 306 7.25 33.27 9.81
CA GLY A 306 8.36 33.20 10.77
C GLY A 306 7.97 32.85 12.22
N ARG A 307 6.66 32.80 12.54
CA ARG A 307 6.19 32.26 13.83
C ARG A 307 6.37 30.74 13.87
N ARG A 308 7.37 30.28 14.62
CA ARG A 308 7.74 28.85 14.74
C ARG A 308 6.70 28.01 15.48
N ASP A 309 5.77 28.62 16.20
CA ASP A 309 4.68 27.94 16.88
C ASP A 309 3.49 27.64 15.96
N MET A 310 3.42 28.30 14.80
CA MET A 310 2.38 28.10 13.79
C MET A 310 2.88 27.41 12.52
N THR A 311 4.17 27.07 12.48
CA THR A 311 4.81 26.48 11.30
C THR A 311 5.60 25.25 11.63
N ASP A 312 5.73 24.35 10.66
CA ASP A 312 6.68 23.26 10.77
C ASP A 312 8.13 23.74 10.57
N LYS A 313 9.09 22.81 10.63
CA LYS A 313 10.52 23.13 10.48
C LYS A 313 10.88 23.75 9.12
N SER A 314 10.05 23.59 8.11
CA SER A 314 10.25 24.13 6.76
C SER A 314 9.56 25.48 6.54
N GLY A 315 8.78 25.96 7.52
CA GLY A 315 7.98 27.18 7.41
C GLY A 315 6.61 26.97 6.76
N ASN A 316 6.21 25.71 6.51
CA ASN A 316 4.87 25.38 6.04
C ASN A 316 3.87 25.35 7.19
N ILE A 317 2.57 25.30 6.85
CA ILE A 317 1.49 25.01 7.81
C ILE A 317 1.74 23.68 8.55
N LEU A 318 1.19 23.56 9.76
CA LEU A 318 1.39 22.38 10.60
C LEU A 318 0.70 21.15 10.00
N PRO A 319 1.28 19.94 10.16
CA PRO A 319 0.59 18.70 9.87
C PRO A 319 -0.71 18.60 10.66
N GLY A 320 -1.79 18.16 10.01
CA GLY A 320 -3.13 18.13 10.58
C GLY A 320 -3.93 19.43 10.40
N THR A 321 -3.39 20.46 9.75
CA THR A 321 -4.19 21.64 9.39
C THR A 321 -5.32 21.25 8.44
N VAL A 322 -6.55 21.60 8.82
CA VAL A 322 -7.76 21.41 8.03
C VAL A 322 -8.34 22.78 7.65
N VAL A 323 -8.86 22.87 6.42
CA VAL A 323 -9.66 24.01 5.97
C VAL A 323 -10.89 23.47 5.25
N ASP A 324 -12.07 23.71 5.82
CA ASP A 324 -13.39 23.29 5.31
C ASP A 324 -14.37 24.47 5.15
N LEU A 325 -13.89 25.70 5.34
CA LEU A 325 -14.66 26.94 5.23
C LEU A 325 -14.06 27.87 4.17
N MET A 326 -14.88 28.82 3.69
CA MET A 326 -14.53 29.94 2.80
C MET A 326 -14.08 29.57 1.39
N ILE A 327 -13.05 28.74 1.27
CA ILE A 327 -12.41 28.35 -0.01
C ILE A 327 -12.90 26.99 -0.52
N CYS A 328 -13.75 26.31 0.24
CA CYS A 328 -14.35 25.03 -0.09
C CYS A 328 -15.65 25.25 -0.89
N HIS A 329 -16.23 24.17 -1.41
CA HIS A 329 -17.45 24.25 -2.20
C HIS A 329 -18.59 24.87 -1.39
N PRO A 330 -19.40 25.78 -1.96
CA PRO A 330 -20.42 26.52 -1.21
C PRO A 330 -21.55 25.64 -0.64
N THR A 331 -21.74 24.44 -1.19
CA THR A 331 -22.88 23.56 -0.85
C THR A 331 -22.52 22.08 -0.69
N GLU A 332 -21.34 21.66 -1.15
CA GLU A 332 -20.96 20.24 -1.14
C GLU A 332 -20.06 19.99 0.06
N PHE A 333 -19.83 18.71 0.37
CA PHE A 333 -19.02 18.34 1.52
C PHE A 333 -17.58 18.07 1.08
N ASP A 334 -16.75 19.11 1.14
CA ASP A 334 -15.32 19.05 0.82
C ASP A 334 -14.47 19.74 1.89
N PHE A 335 -13.19 19.35 1.95
CA PHE A 335 -12.22 19.94 2.86
C PHE A 335 -10.79 19.73 2.38
N TYR A 336 -9.91 20.64 2.74
CA TYR A 336 -8.46 20.48 2.60
C TYR A 336 -7.87 19.94 3.89
N LEU A 337 -6.95 19.00 3.78
CA LEU A 337 -6.16 18.48 4.90
C LEU A 337 -4.68 18.42 4.51
N CYS A 338 -3.84 19.13 5.28
CA CYS A 338 -2.39 19.00 5.20
C CYS A 338 -1.88 17.98 6.22
N SER A 339 -1.95 16.69 5.91
CA SER A 339 -1.59 15.60 6.84
C SER A 339 -0.09 15.49 7.15
N HIS A 340 0.78 16.03 6.29
CA HIS A 340 2.22 15.78 6.32
C HIS A 340 3.04 17.03 6.64
N ALA A 341 4.23 16.81 7.21
CA ALA A 341 5.22 17.87 7.39
C ALA A 341 5.97 18.14 6.09
N GLY A 342 6.07 19.42 5.72
CA GLY A 342 6.87 19.91 4.62
C GLY A 342 8.35 19.58 4.83
N ILE A 343 8.96 18.94 3.83
CA ILE A 343 10.41 18.67 3.83
C ILE A 343 11.12 19.74 3.02
N GLN A 344 10.54 20.12 1.89
CA GLN A 344 11.12 21.07 0.95
C GLN A 344 10.01 21.70 0.11
N GLY A 345 10.14 23.00 -0.18
CA GLY A 345 9.16 23.75 -0.94
C GLY A 345 7.87 23.99 -0.17
N THR A 346 6.80 24.33 -0.88
CA THR A 346 5.47 24.54 -0.30
C THR A 346 4.68 23.25 -0.27
N SER A 347 4.16 22.88 0.91
CA SER A 347 3.27 21.74 1.09
C SER A 347 2.03 21.88 0.22
N ARG A 348 1.53 20.75 -0.26
CA ARG A 348 0.26 20.68 -1.00
C ARG A 348 -0.76 20.01 -0.07
N PRO A 349 -1.65 20.77 0.59
CA PRO A 349 -2.74 20.17 1.35
C PRO A 349 -3.56 19.32 0.37
N THR A 350 -4.00 18.13 0.77
CA THR A 350 -4.83 17.29 -0.10
C THR A 350 -6.27 17.76 0.00
N HIS A 351 -6.95 17.88 -1.13
CA HIS A 351 -8.38 18.21 -1.19
C HIS A 351 -9.20 16.92 -1.21
N TYR A 352 -10.16 16.81 -0.29
CA TYR A 352 -11.06 15.68 -0.15
C TYR A 352 -12.45 16.15 -0.49
N HIS A 353 -13.14 15.43 -1.36
CA HIS A 353 -14.50 15.75 -1.78
C HIS A 353 -15.40 14.53 -1.58
N VAL A 354 -16.42 14.65 -0.74
CA VAL A 354 -17.36 13.57 -0.45
C VAL A 354 -18.47 13.59 -1.48
N LEU A 355 -18.38 12.67 -2.45
CA LEU A 355 -19.34 12.59 -3.55
C LEU A 355 -20.64 11.88 -3.15
N TYR A 356 -20.56 10.99 -2.15
CA TYR A 356 -21.71 10.23 -1.68
C TYR A 356 -21.48 9.73 -0.26
N ASP A 357 -22.48 9.82 0.61
CA ASP A 357 -22.34 9.38 2.00
C ASP A 357 -23.66 8.88 2.60
N GLU A 358 -23.76 7.58 2.77
CA GLU A 358 -24.86 6.91 3.48
C GLU A 358 -24.54 6.59 4.93
N ASN A 359 -23.29 6.79 5.35
CA ASN A 359 -22.91 6.61 6.73
C ASN A 359 -23.15 7.89 7.57
N HIS A 360 -23.51 8.99 6.91
CA HIS A 360 -23.87 10.27 7.53
C HIS A 360 -22.76 10.82 8.44
N PHE A 361 -21.54 10.88 7.91
CA PHE A 361 -20.41 11.48 8.58
C PHE A 361 -20.66 12.95 8.87
N THR A 362 -20.31 13.36 10.08
CA THR A 362 -20.02 14.76 10.39
C THR A 362 -18.65 15.16 9.82
N ALA A 363 -18.45 16.44 9.53
CA ALA A 363 -17.16 17.01 9.14
C ALA A 363 -16.00 16.56 10.05
N ASP A 364 -16.12 16.82 11.36
CA ASP A 364 -15.10 16.47 12.36
C ASP A 364 -14.72 14.98 12.34
N ALA A 365 -15.73 14.09 12.25
CA ALA A 365 -15.53 12.65 12.25
C ALA A 365 -14.73 12.18 11.03
N LEU A 366 -15.11 12.64 9.83
CA LEU A 366 -14.43 12.24 8.60
C LEU A 366 -13.03 12.85 8.51
N GLN A 367 -12.88 14.14 8.84
CA GLN A 367 -11.58 14.82 8.85
C GLN A 367 -10.61 14.16 9.83
N SER A 368 -11.08 13.86 11.05
CA SER A 368 -10.27 13.18 12.07
C SER A 368 -9.87 11.77 11.63
N LEU A 369 -10.82 10.99 11.10
CA LEU A 369 -10.52 9.65 10.59
C LEU A 369 -9.52 9.69 9.43
N THR A 370 -9.74 10.57 8.46
CA THR A 370 -8.84 10.77 7.30
C THR A 370 -7.42 11.11 7.76
N ASN A 371 -7.28 12.05 8.70
CA ASN A 371 -5.99 12.41 9.26
C ASN A 371 -5.34 11.23 10.00
N ASN A 372 -6.10 10.47 10.81
CA ASN A 372 -5.57 9.30 11.51
C ASN A 372 -5.04 8.22 10.55
N LEU A 373 -5.73 7.99 9.42
CA LEU A 373 -5.27 7.03 8.40
C LEU A 373 -3.93 7.44 7.77
N CYS A 374 -3.60 8.73 7.70
CA CYS A 374 -2.29 9.18 7.24
C CYS A 374 -1.12 8.73 8.13
N TYR A 375 -1.37 8.31 9.37
CA TYR A 375 -0.35 7.80 10.30
C TYR A 375 -0.16 6.27 10.23
N THR A 376 -0.97 5.55 9.45
CA THR A 376 -0.90 4.08 9.34
C THR A 376 -0.03 3.61 8.17
N TYR A 377 0.59 4.53 7.42
CA TYR A 377 1.46 4.17 6.30
C TYR A 377 2.74 3.47 6.76
N ALA A 378 2.77 2.16 6.59
CA ALA A 378 3.75 1.31 7.26
C ALA A 378 5.20 1.42 6.78
N ARG A 379 5.50 2.21 5.73
CA ARG A 379 6.84 2.29 5.14
C ARG A 379 7.74 3.39 5.72
N CYS A 380 7.20 4.25 6.58
CA CYS A 380 7.96 5.29 7.27
C CYS A 380 7.36 5.60 8.64
N THR A 381 8.10 6.34 9.46
CA THR A 381 7.64 6.84 10.77
C THR A 381 7.19 8.30 10.67
N ARG A 382 6.39 8.63 9.65
CA ARG A 382 5.88 9.97 9.36
C ARG A 382 4.45 9.86 8.83
N ALA A 383 3.62 10.86 9.10
CA ALA A 383 2.35 11.01 8.39
C ALA A 383 2.60 11.33 6.91
N VAL A 384 1.75 10.79 6.03
CA VAL A 384 1.84 10.93 4.57
C VAL A 384 0.68 11.67 3.94
#